data_AF-A0A1I7TPJ9-F1
#
_entry.id   AF-A0A1I7TPJ9-F1
#
_cell.length_a   1.000
_cell.length_b   1.000
_cell.length_c   1.000
_cell.angle_alpha   90.00
_cell.angle_beta   90.00
_cell.angle_gamma   90.00
#
_symmetry.space_group_name_H-M   'P 1'
#
loop_
_entity.id
_entity.type
_entity.pdbx_description
1 polymer ?
#
loop_
_entity_poly.entity_id
_entity_poly.type
_entity_poly.pdbx_seq_one_letter_code
_entity_poly.pdbx_strand_id
1 'polypeptide(L)'
;MVRVPWTPRGVLGATEMKRKFRNPIRVNNQTLCQAFQGTTQPPSWRYPICQLGVNNTDPDVGIGFENIDFMVWMKVAALPKFRKLYRILNREVDMFSNGLPKGTYQLIIDYNYPVDMYSGDKSFLISSENWVGPRNLFLPVIYLVVGTFLLLVTILFILIWLKQRLSRVHPT
;
A
#
# COMPACT_ATOMS: atom_id res chain seq x y z
N MET A 1 3.36 -8.08 -28.77
CA MET A 1 3.07 -7.27 -27.55
C MET A 1 4.11 -7.60 -26.51
N VAL A 2 4.71 -6.61 -25.84
CA VAL A 2 5.69 -6.86 -24.77
C VAL A 2 4.96 -6.95 -23.44
N ARG A 3 5.20 -8.03 -22.69
CA ARG A 3 4.62 -8.20 -21.34
C ARG A 3 5.33 -7.25 -20.38
N VAL A 4 4.55 -6.43 -19.67
CA VAL A 4 5.07 -5.57 -18.60
C VAL A 4 5.52 -6.44 -17.43
N PRO A 5 6.78 -6.35 -16.97
CA PRO A 5 7.30 -7.21 -15.92
C PRO A 5 6.89 -6.66 -14.55
N TRP A 6 5.95 -7.34 -13.92
CA TRP A 6 5.51 -7.04 -12.56
C TRP A 6 6.15 -8.03 -11.59
N THR A 7 6.59 -7.54 -10.43
CA THR A 7 7.22 -8.35 -9.38
C THR A 7 6.46 -8.24 -8.06
N PRO A 8 6.36 -9.33 -7.27
CA PRO A 8 5.90 -9.29 -5.88
C PRO A 8 6.99 -8.77 -4.91
N ARG A 9 8.26 -8.76 -5.33
CA ARG A 9 9.36 -8.28 -4.49
C ARG A 9 9.11 -6.83 -4.07
N GLY A 10 9.24 -6.56 -2.77
CA GLY A 10 9.04 -5.24 -2.17
C GLY A 10 7.58 -4.87 -1.87
N VAL A 11 6.60 -5.70 -2.23
CA VAL A 11 5.18 -5.44 -1.91
C VAL A 11 4.92 -5.43 -0.39
N LEU A 12 5.63 -6.30 0.34
CA LEU A 12 5.67 -6.31 1.81
C LEU A 12 7.12 -6.31 2.30
N GLY A 13 7.35 -5.72 3.46
CA GLY A 13 8.67 -5.72 4.10
C GLY A 13 9.02 -7.11 4.66
N ALA A 14 10.29 -7.50 4.55
CA ALA A 14 10.76 -8.84 4.96
C ALA A 14 10.43 -9.19 6.43
N THR A 15 10.51 -8.20 7.33
CA THR A 15 10.16 -8.37 8.75
C THR A 15 8.68 -8.69 8.94
N GLU A 16 7.82 -8.04 8.17
CA GLU A 16 6.37 -8.25 8.25
C GLU A 16 6.01 -9.65 7.75
N MET A 17 6.59 -10.06 6.63
CA MET A 17 6.40 -11.39 6.06
C MET A 17 6.82 -12.49 7.03
N LYS A 18 7.91 -12.29 7.80
CA LYS A 18 8.46 -13.33 8.68
C LYS A 18 7.77 -13.47 10.04
N ARG A 19 7.06 -12.43 10.52
CA ARG A 19 6.64 -12.37 11.92
C ARG A 19 5.22 -12.91 12.16
N LYS A 20 4.27 -12.59 11.29
CA LYS A 20 2.83 -12.80 11.57
C LYS A 20 2.22 -13.99 10.83
N PHE A 21 2.69 -14.28 9.63
CA PHE A 21 2.08 -15.25 8.75
C PHE A 21 3.05 -16.41 8.58
N ARG A 22 2.63 -17.60 9.00
CA ARG A 22 3.41 -18.84 8.90
C ARG A 22 2.50 -19.98 8.53
N ASN A 23 2.99 -20.83 7.63
CA ASN A 23 2.37 -22.10 7.34
C ASN A 23 2.57 -23.06 8.53
N PRO A 24 1.67 -24.05 8.71
CA PRO A 24 1.85 -25.09 9.72
C PRO A 24 3.17 -25.85 9.48
N ILE A 25 3.76 -26.34 10.57
CA ILE A 25 4.96 -27.17 10.52
C ILE A 25 4.61 -28.48 9.82
N ARG A 26 5.34 -28.81 8.76
CA ARG A 26 5.18 -30.08 8.03
C ARG A 26 6.04 -31.14 8.70
N VAL A 27 5.41 -32.23 9.16
CA VAL A 27 6.10 -33.36 9.79
C VAL A 27 6.24 -34.49 8.77
N ASN A 28 7.33 -35.25 8.79
CA ASN A 28 7.52 -36.47 7.96
C ASN A 28 7.27 -36.28 6.45
N ASN A 29 7.81 -35.22 5.83
CA ASN A 29 7.63 -34.91 4.40
C ASN A 29 6.17 -34.75 3.94
N GLN A 30 5.25 -34.45 4.86
CA GLN A 30 3.86 -34.16 4.49
C GLN A 30 3.74 -32.96 3.55
N THR A 31 2.75 -33.02 2.67
CA THR A 31 2.35 -31.90 1.82
C THR A 31 1.71 -30.80 2.67
N LEU A 32 1.67 -29.57 2.15
CA LEU A 32 1.00 -28.47 2.84
C LEU A 32 -0.49 -28.79 3.10
N CYS A 33 -1.18 -29.41 2.14
CA CYS A 33 -2.58 -29.77 2.32
C CYS A 33 -2.82 -30.84 3.38
N GLN A 34 -1.89 -31.80 3.54
CA GLN A 34 -1.96 -32.76 4.64
C GLN A 34 -1.81 -32.08 6.00
N ALA A 35 -0.94 -31.06 6.10
CA ALA A 35 -0.79 -30.27 7.33
C ALA A 35 -2.05 -29.45 7.68
N PHE A 36 -2.98 -29.25 6.73
CA PHE A 36 -4.27 -28.60 6.93
C PHE A 36 -5.43 -29.59 7.10
N GLN A 37 -5.15 -30.89 7.29
CA GLN A 37 -6.19 -31.89 7.50
C GLN A 37 -7.04 -31.54 8.75
N GLY A 38 -8.36 -31.66 8.63
CA GLY A 38 -9.31 -31.28 9.68
C GLY A 38 -9.73 -29.80 9.67
N THR A 39 -9.18 -28.99 8.75
CA THR A 39 -9.69 -27.64 8.48
C THR A 39 -10.66 -27.64 7.30
N THR A 40 -11.51 -26.62 7.24
CA THR A 40 -12.42 -26.39 6.11
C THR A 40 -12.06 -25.11 5.37
N GLN A 41 -12.35 -25.10 4.08
CA GLN A 41 -12.16 -23.94 3.23
C GLN A 41 -13.23 -22.88 3.53
N PRO A 42 -12.86 -21.58 3.53
CA PRO A 42 -13.86 -20.53 3.66
C PRO A 42 -14.89 -20.57 2.52
N PRO A 43 -16.20 -20.31 2.79
CA PRO A 43 -17.27 -20.54 1.82
C PRO A 43 -17.10 -19.82 0.47
N SER A 44 -16.52 -18.61 0.47
CA SER A 44 -16.39 -17.79 -0.74
C SER A 44 -15.05 -17.97 -1.47
N TRP A 45 -14.20 -18.91 -1.03
CA TRP A 45 -12.92 -19.16 -1.68
C TRP A 45 -13.10 -20.18 -2.80
N ARG A 46 -12.34 -20.04 -3.89
CA ARG A 46 -12.35 -21.01 -5.00
C ARG A 46 -11.47 -22.24 -4.72
N TYR A 47 -10.37 -22.03 -3.99
CA TYR A 47 -9.41 -23.07 -3.63
C TYR A 47 -9.09 -22.98 -2.12
N PRO A 48 -8.74 -24.11 -1.48
CA PRO A 48 -8.32 -24.11 -0.08
C PRO A 48 -6.97 -23.40 0.05
N ILE A 49 -6.69 -22.87 1.25
CA ILE A 49 -5.47 -22.12 1.53
C ILE A 49 -4.20 -22.90 1.13
N CYS A 50 -4.16 -24.21 1.33
CA CYS A 50 -3.00 -25.04 1.02
C CYS A 50 -2.65 -25.12 -0.48
N GLN A 51 -3.60 -24.76 -1.37
CA GLN A 51 -3.39 -24.71 -2.82
C GLN A 51 -3.07 -23.29 -3.31
N LEU A 52 -3.19 -22.27 -2.46
CA LEU A 52 -2.93 -20.89 -2.83
C LEU A 52 -1.45 -20.71 -3.16
N GLY A 53 -1.16 -20.22 -4.37
CA GLY A 53 0.20 -19.94 -4.85
C GLY A 53 0.98 -21.13 -5.39
N VAL A 54 0.47 -22.38 -5.27
CA VAL A 54 1.21 -23.60 -5.65
C VAL A 54 1.54 -23.66 -7.15
N ASN A 55 0.64 -23.15 -8.00
CA ASN A 55 0.83 -23.14 -9.45
C ASN A 55 1.53 -21.87 -9.95
N ASN A 56 2.01 -21.00 -9.05
CA ASN A 56 2.68 -19.78 -9.46
C ASN A 56 4.14 -20.08 -9.80
N THR A 57 4.61 -19.55 -10.94
CA THR A 57 6.00 -19.71 -11.38
C THR A 57 6.96 -18.81 -10.61
N ASP A 58 6.45 -17.75 -9.98
CA ASP A 58 7.26 -16.80 -9.22
C ASP A 58 7.40 -17.27 -7.75
N PRO A 59 8.61 -17.64 -7.31
CA PRO A 59 8.83 -18.15 -5.95
C PRO A 59 8.60 -17.08 -4.87
N ASP A 60 8.71 -15.79 -5.21
CA ASP A 60 8.56 -14.69 -4.25
C ASP A 60 7.08 -14.43 -3.88
N VAL A 61 6.14 -15.06 -4.60
CA VAL A 61 4.71 -14.99 -4.27
C VAL A 61 4.37 -15.81 -3.01
N GLY A 62 5.09 -16.90 -2.76
CA GLY A 62 4.83 -17.78 -1.62
C GLY A 62 3.53 -18.60 -1.71
N ILE A 63 3.37 -19.54 -0.77
CA ILE A 63 2.25 -20.48 -0.72
C ILE A 63 1.50 -20.41 0.61
N GLY A 64 0.21 -20.76 0.60
CA GLY A 64 -0.59 -20.84 1.82
C GLY A 64 -0.69 -19.51 2.57
N PHE A 65 -0.51 -19.53 3.90
CA PHE A 65 -0.55 -18.32 4.71
C PHE A 65 0.63 -17.38 4.44
N GLU A 66 1.75 -17.91 3.92
CA GLU A 66 2.92 -17.12 3.54
C GLU A 66 2.80 -16.57 2.11
N ASN A 67 1.65 -16.73 1.47
CA ASN A 67 1.37 -16.09 0.18
C ASN A 67 1.25 -14.57 0.33
N ILE A 68 1.97 -13.80 -0.49
CA ILE A 68 2.06 -12.34 -0.36
C ILE A 68 0.73 -11.63 -0.59
N ASP A 69 -0.09 -12.11 -1.54
CA ASP A 69 -1.41 -11.53 -1.83
C ASP A 69 -2.36 -11.75 -0.67
N PHE A 70 -2.32 -12.94 -0.06
CA PHE A 70 -3.06 -13.24 1.15
C PHE A 70 -2.63 -12.32 2.30
N MET A 71 -1.33 -12.18 2.56
CA MET A 71 -0.82 -11.32 3.62
C MET A 71 -1.25 -9.86 3.43
N VAL A 72 -1.15 -9.32 2.21
CA VAL A 72 -1.62 -7.97 1.88
C VAL A 72 -3.13 -7.84 2.12
N TRP A 73 -3.91 -8.86 1.73
CA TRP A 73 -5.35 -8.85 1.92
C TRP A 73 -5.76 -8.85 3.40
N MET A 74 -5.09 -9.64 4.22
CA MET A 74 -5.37 -9.76 5.66
C MET A 74 -5.04 -8.50 6.47
N LYS A 75 -4.26 -7.58 5.91
CA LYS A 75 -4.04 -6.26 6.55
C LYS A 75 -5.32 -5.43 6.46
N VAL A 76 -6.04 -5.34 7.57
CA VAL A 76 -7.26 -4.54 7.68
C VAL A 76 -6.96 -3.08 7.33
N ALA A 77 -7.77 -2.50 6.45
CA ALA A 77 -7.69 -1.09 6.13
C ALA A 77 -8.48 -0.27 7.15
N ALA A 78 -7.99 0.91 7.51
CA ALA A 78 -8.64 1.78 8.49
C ALA A 78 -9.90 2.48 7.96
N LEU A 79 -10.09 2.53 6.63
CA LEU A 79 -11.15 3.26 5.95
C LEU A 79 -11.87 2.37 4.93
N PRO A 80 -13.16 2.60 4.65
CA PRO A 80 -13.95 1.82 3.69
C PRO A 80 -13.43 1.97 2.25
N LYS A 81 -12.95 3.17 1.89
CA LYS A 81 -12.22 3.39 0.63
C LYS A 81 -10.74 3.13 0.86
N PHE A 82 -10.29 1.95 0.46
CA PHE A 82 -8.90 1.53 0.61
C PHE A 82 -8.30 1.06 -0.70
N ARG A 83 -6.97 1.00 -0.72
CA ARG A 83 -6.20 0.38 -1.79
C ARG A 83 -5.21 -0.60 -1.17
N LYS A 84 -4.91 -1.66 -1.90
CA LYS A 84 -3.93 -2.68 -1.53
C LYS A 84 -2.93 -2.79 -2.67
N LEU A 85 -1.65 -2.80 -2.31
CA LEU A 85 -0.59 -2.92 -3.31
C LEU A 85 -0.59 -4.35 -3.84
N TYR A 86 -0.73 -4.51 -5.16
CA TYR A 86 -0.73 -5.82 -5.79
C TYR A 86 0.67 -6.20 -6.26
N ARG A 87 1.26 -5.42 -7.18
CA ARG A 87 2.61 -5.67 -7.71
C ARG A 87 3.36 -4.37 -7.92
N ILE A 88 4.68 -4.48 -8.02
CA ILE A 88 5.60 -3.39 -8.34
C ILE A 88 6.18 -3.62 -9.73
N LEU A 89 6.44 -2.57 -10.49
CA LEU A 89 7.11 -2.68 -11.77
C LEU A 89 8.55 -3.15 -11.55
N ASN A 90 8.95 -4.24 -12.18
CA ASN A 90 10.34 -4.66 -12.17
C ASN A 90 11.17 -3.74 -13.08
N ARG A 91 11.99 -2.89 -12.45
CA ARG A 91 12.89 -1.94 -13.12
C ARG A 91 14.27 -2.52 -13.46
N GLU A 92 14.52 -3.80 -13.15
CA GLU A 92 15.75 -4.49 -13.54
C GLU A 92 15.77 -4.86 -15.03
N VAL A 93 14.61 -4.80 -15.71
CA VAL A 93 14.51 -5.03 -17.15
C VAL A 93 14.80 -3.71 -17.88
N ASP A 94 15.83 -3.69 -18.74
CA ASP A 94 16.40 -2.48 -19.34
C ASP A 94 15.36 -1.47 -19.85
N MET A 95 14.34 -1.94 -20.59
CA MET A 95 13.31 -1.07 -21.18
C MET A 95 12.34 -0.44 -20.16
N PHE A 96 12.31 -0.92 -18.92
CA PHE A 96 11.45 -0.46 -17.82
C PHE A 96 12.24 0.18 -16.66
N SER A 97 13.56 0.34 -16.83
CA SER A 97 14.46 0.95 -15.84
C SER A 97 13.96 2.31 -15.32
N ASN A 98 13.44 3.13 -16.23
CA ASN A 98 12.89 4.46 -15.93
C ASN A 98 11.37 4.49 -15.73
N GLY A 99 10.72 3.33 -15.53
CA GLY A 99 9.27 3.23 -15.39
C GLY A 99 8.58 2.70 -16.65
N LEU A 100 7.28 2.94 -16.74
CA LEU A 100 6.50 2.57 -17.93
C LEU A 100 6.76 3.59 -19.06
N PRO A 101 7.28 3.17 -20.22
CA PRO A 101 7.42 4.05 -21.38
C PRO A 101 6.08 4.67 -21.83
N LYS A 102 6.12 5.79 -22.53
CA LYS A 102 4.91 6.35 -23.14
C LYS A 102 4.40 5.39 -24.22
N GLY A 103 3.17 4.93 -24.11
CA GLY A 103 2.60 4.02 -25.09
C GLY A 103 1.19 3.57 -24.72
N THR A 104 0.64 2.69 -25.56
CA THR A 104 -0.65 2.05 -25.32
C THR A 104 -0.43 0.76 -24.56
N TYR A 105 -1.19 0.58 -23.48
CA TYR A 105 -1.13 -0.60 -22.64
C TYR A 105 -2.48 -1.32 -22.65
N GLN A 106 -2.43 -2.65 -22.60
CA GLN A 106 -3.61 -3.47 -22.41
C GLN A 106 -3.59 -4.05 -21.00
N LEU A 107 -4.68 -3.85 -20.27
CA LEU A 107 -4.89 -4.44 -18.95
C LEU A 107 -5.95 -5.54 -19.08
N ILE A 108 -5.58 -6.76 -18.71
CA ILE A 108 -6.47 -7.94 -18.71
C ILE A 108 -6.74 -8.29 -17.24
N ILE A 109 -8.02 -8.36 -16.87
CA ILE A 109 -8.46 -8.63 -15.50
C ILE A 109 -9.44 -9.80 -15.52
N ASP A 110 -9.15 -10.84 -14.75
CA ASP A 110 -10.10 -11.92 -14.48
C ASP A 110 -11.07 -11.51 -13.37
N TYR A 111 -12.36 -11.38 -13.70
CA TYR A 111 -13.38 -10.85 -12.80
C TYR A 111 -13.86 -11.91 -11.80
N ASN A 112 -13.11 -12.12 -10.71
CA ASN A 112 -13.38 -13.18 -9.72
C ASN A 112 -13.94 -12.67 -8.37
N TYR A 113 -14.26 -11.38 -8.24
CA TYR A 113 -14.68 -10.78 -6.97
C TYR A 113 -15.88 -9.85 -7.18
N PRO A 114 -17.13 -10.34 -7.16
CA PRO A 114 -18.32 -9.52 -7.37
C PRO A 114 -18.51 -8.52 -6.22
N VAL A 115 -18.89 -7.28 -6.55
CA VAL A 115 -19.11 -6.19 -5.57
C VAL A 115 -20.54 -5.62 -5.64
N ASP A 116 -21.35 -6.15 -6.55
CA ASP A 116 -22.68 -5.62 -6.88
C ASP A 116 -23.65 -5.75 -5.69
N MET A 117 -23.50 -6.80 -4.89
CA MET A 117 -24.32 -7.05 -3.69
C MET A 117 -24.24 -5.94 -2.64
N TYR A 118 -23.18 -5.13 -2.66
CA TYR A 118 -22.96 -4.05 -1.69
C TYR A 118 -22.79 -2.68 -2.36
N SER A 119 -23.14 -2.58 -3.66
CA SER A 119 -22.97 -1.35 -4.45
C SER A 119 -21.56 -0.76 -4.35
N GLY A 120 -20.54 -1.63 -4.35
CA GLY A 120 -19.14 -1.23 -4.24
C GLY A 120 -18.49 -0.96 -5.60
N ASP A 121 -17.52 -0.05 -5.63
CA ASP A 121 -16.70 0.22 -6.81
C ASP A 121 -15.33 -0.47 -6.72
N LYS A 122 -14.79 -0.89 -7.87
CA LYS A 122 -13.42 -1.40 -7.99
C LYS A 122 -12.66 -0.59 -9.02
N SER A 123 -11.39 -0.32 -8.73
CA SER A 123 -10.50 0.35 -9.67
C SER A 123 -9.12 -0.24 -9.58
N PHE A 124 -8.46 -0.35 -10.74
CA PHE A 124 -7.04 -0.64 -10.82
C PHE A 124 -6.28 0.68 -11.01
N LEU A 125 -5.23 0.89 -10.22
CA LEU A 125 -4.45 2.12 -10.24
C LEU A 125 -2.97 1.80 -10.46
N ILE A 126 -2.37 2.49 -11.42
CA ILE A 126 -0.92 2.56 -11.59
C ILE A 126 -0.46 3.91 -11.02
N SER A 127 0.47 3.88 -10.08
CA SER A 127 1.06 5.10 -9.49
C SER A 127 2.57 4.95 -9.43
N SER A 128 3.28 6.06 -9.65
CA SER A 128 4.67 6.17 -9.25
C SER A 128 4.75 6.51 -7.77
N GLU A 129 5.73 5.96 -7.07
CA GLU A 129 6.10 6.42 -5.73
C GLU A 129 7.17 7.50 -5.84
N ASN A 130 6.99 8.56 -5.07
CA ASN A 130 8.02 9.56 -4.82
C ASN A 130 8.49 9.43 -3.37
N TRP A 131 9.59 10.06 -3.00
CA TRP A 131 10.14 10.03 -1.64
C TRP A 131 9.15 10.51 -0.54
N VAL A 132 8.20 11.39 -0.88
CA VAL A 132 7.12 11.88 0.01
C VAL A 132 5.95 10.89 0.09
N GLY A 133 5.97 9.84 -0.73
CA GLY A 133 4.89 8.89 -0.89
C GLY A 133 3.92 9.26 -2.02
N PRO A 134 2.70 8.69 -1.99
CA PRO A 134 1.67 8.93 -2.99
C PRO A 134 1.24 10.40 -3.02
N ARG A 135 0.81 10.91 -4.18
CA ARG A 135 0.33 12.30 -4.32
C ARG A 135 -0.76 12.62 -3.28
N ASN A 136 -0.41 13.42 -2.27
CA ASN A 136 -1.32 13.91 -1.23
C ASN A 136 -0.90 15.33 -0.83
N LEU A 137 -1.80 16.30 -1.02
CA LEU A 137 -1.54 17.72 -0.71
C LEU A 137 -1.92 18.10 0.72
N PHE A 138 -2.48 17.18 1.51
CA PHE A 138 -2.95 17.46 2.87
C PHE A 138 -1.85 18.02 3.77
N LEU A 139 -0.69 17.36 3.83
CA LEU A 139 0.43 17.79 4.68
C LEU A 139 0.99 19.15 4.25
N PRO A 140 1.36 19.39 2.98
CA PRO A 140 1.80 20.72 2.53
C PRO A 140 0.81 21.84 2.85
N VAL A 141 -0.49 21.60 2.60
CA VAL A 141 -1.54 22.60 2.87
C VAL A 141 -1.62 22.92 4.35
N ILE A 142 -1.58 21.91 5.24
CA ILE A 142 -1.60 22.14 6.69
C ILE A 142 -0.38 22.96 7.12
N TYR A 143 0.81 22.63 6.64
CA TYR A 143 2.01 23.39 6.96
C TYR A 143 1.89 24.86 6.53
N LEU A 144 1.32 25.13 5.36
CA LEU A 144 1.10 26.50 4.88
C LEU A 144 0.08 27.26 5.73
N VAL A 145 -1.04 26.63 6.08
CA VAL A 145 -2.09 27.26 6.91
C VAL A 145 -1.55 27.56 8.30
N VAL A 146 -0.95 26.58 8.98
CA VAL A 146 -0.41 26.74 10.34
C VAL A 146 0.76 27.72 10.33
N GLY A 147 1.65 27.64 9.34
CA GLY A 147 2.77 28.56 9.21
C GLY A 147 2.33 30.00 9.00
N THR A 148 1.33 30.23 8.14
CA THR A 148 0.77 31.57 7.91
C THR A 148 0.09 32.11 9.16
N PHE A 149 -0.67 31.28 9.87
CA PHE A 149 -1.29 31.65 11.14
C PHE A 149 -0.25 32.09 12.18
N LEU A 150 0.81 31.29 12.38
CA LEU A 150 1.87 31.63 13.31
C LEU A 150 2.60 32.91 12.93
N LEU A 151 2.86 33.13 11.63
CA LEU A 151 3.49 34.35 11.13
C LEU A 151 2.64 35.59 11.46
N LEU A 152 1.32 35.53 11.25
CA LEU A 152 0.41 36.63 11.60
C LEU A 152 0.40 36.93 13.10
N VAL A 153 0.37 35.88 13.94
CA VAL A 153 0.46 36.02 15.40
C VAL A 153 1.79 36.65 15.82
N THR A 154 2.90 36.24 15.20
CA THR A 154 4.22 36.84 15.45
C THR A 154 4.24 38.34 15.09
N ILE A 155 3.70 38.72 13.92
CA ILE A 155 3.60 40.14 13.52
C ILE A 155 2.77 40.92 14.54
N LEU A 156 1.61 40.40 14.97
CA LEU A 156 0.76 41.05 15.96
C LEU A 156 1.51 41.31 17.28
N PHE A 157 2.23 40.31 17.79
CA PHE A 157 3.03 40.47 19.01
C PHE A 157 4.17 41.46 18.85
N ILE A 158 4.84 41.49 17.70
CA ILE A 158 5.87 42.50 17.39
C ILE A 158 5.26 43.91 17.41
N LEU A 159 4.10 44.11 16.80
CA LEU A 159 3.41 45.41 16.77
C LEU A 159 2.99 45.86 18.19
N ILE A 160 2.45 44.96 19.01
CA ILE A 160 2.09 45.25 20.40
C ILE A 160 3.33 45.64 21.21
N TRP A 161 4.43 44.88 21.06
CA TRP A 161 5.68 45.16 21.74
C TRP A 161 6.29 46.51 21.34
N LEU A 162 6.29 46.84 20.03
CA LEU A 162 6.76 48.12 19.53
C LEU A 162 5.93 49.29 20.09
N LYS A 163 4.60 49.16 20.10
CA LYS A 163 3.70 50.17 20.69
C LYS A 163 4.01 50.39 22.17
N GLN A 164 4.12 49.32 22.96
CA GLN A 164 4.44 49.41 24.38
C GLN A 164 5.84 49.99 24.64
N ARG A 165 6.81 49.73 23.77
CA ARG A 165 8.15 50.29 23.87
C ARG A 165 8.15 51.80 23.58
N LEU A 166 7.45 52.23 22.52
CA LEU A 166 7.32 53.65 22.16
C LEU A 166 6.61 54.45 23.25
N SER A 167 5.50 53.95 23.79
CA SER A 167 4.78 54.61 24.90
C SER A 167 5.61 54.76 26.18
N ARG A 168 6.61 53.91 26.41
CA ARG A 168 7.53 54.05 27.55
C ARG A 168 8.63 55.10 27.32
N VAL A 169 8.96 55.43 26.07
CA VAL A 169 10.04 56.39 25.73
C VAL A 169 9.54 57.84 25.68
N HIS A 170 8.25 58.06 25.43
CA HIS A 170 7.61 59.38 25.51
C HIS A 170 6.47 59.36 26.54
N PRO A 171 6.77 59.58 27.83
CA PRO A 171 5.74 59.76 28.84
C PRO A 171 5.08 61.13 28.62
N THR A 172 3.85 61.13 28.09
CA THR A 172 2.93 62.26 28.21
C THR A 172 2.17 62.15 29.52
#